data_AF-A0A0R0JQZ2-F1
#
_entry.id   AF-A0A0R0JQZ2-F1
#
_cell.length_a   1.000
_cell.length_b   1.000
_cell.length_c   1.000
_cell.angle_alpha   90.00
_cell.angle_beta   90.00
_cell.angle_gamma   90.00
#
_symmetry.space_group_name_H-M   'P 1'
#
loop_
_entity.id
_entity.type
_entity.pdbx_description
1 polymer ?
#
loop_
_entity_poly.entity_id
_entity_poly.type
_entity_poly.pdbx_seq_one_letter_code
_entity_poly.pdbx_strand_id
1 'polypeptide(L)'
;MEISKIQESIAKAIEEKISGEQRRYLLNEQLKAIKKELGLETDDKTALTGKFRERIEPKREKCPPHILQVIDEELAKLQLLEASSSEFSVTRNYLDWLTALPWGEYSDENFDVTRAQKILDEDHYGLTDVKERILEFIAVGKLRGTSQGKIICLSGPPGVGKTSIGRSIARALNRKFFRFSVGGLADVAEIKGHRRTYIGAMPGRMVQCLKNVGTANPLVLTDEIDKVIHL
;
A
#
# COMPACT_ATOMS: atom_id res chain seq x y z
N MET A 1 -35.71 16.76 22.13
CA MET A 1 -36.51 16.57 20.88
C MET A 1 -35.62 16.52 19.64
N GLU A 2 -34.64 17.41 19.49
CA GLU A 2 -33.68 17.37 18.36
C GLU A 2 -32.80 16.11 18.36
N ILE A 3 -32.28 15.70 19.53
CA ILE A 3 -31.45 14.50 19.67
C ILE A 3 -32.18 13.23 19.20
N SER A 4 -33.47 13.08 19.52
CA SER A 4 -34.28 11.92 19.12
C SER A 4 -34.50 11.86 17.60
N LYS A 5 -34.78 13.00 16.96
CA LYS A 5 -34.92 13.07 15.49
C LYS A 5 -33.62 12.71 14.77
N ILE A 6 -32.48 13.16 15.32
CA ILE A 6 -31.15 12.81 14.78
C ILE A 6 -30.92 11.30 14.89
N GLN A 7 -31.20 10.69 16.06
CA GLN A 7 -31.06 9.23 16.23
C GLN A 7 -31.93 8.42 15.27
N GLU A 8 -33.19 8.80 15.08
CA GLU A 8 -34.11 8.12 14.16
C GLU A 8 -33.66 8.25 12.69
N SER A 9 -33.16 9.43 12.29
CA SER A 9 -32.60 9.63 10.95
C SER A 9 -31.33 8.80 10.69
N ILE A 10 -30.47 8.66 11.70
CA ILE A 10 -29.26 7.84 11.62
C ILE A 10 -29.65 6.37 11.52
N ALA A 11 -30.62 5.90 12.32
CA ALA A 11 -31.10 4.53 12.28
C ALA A 11 -31.68 4.18 10.90
N LYS A 12 -32.52 5.04 10.34
CA LYS A 12 -33.10 4.84 9.01
C LYS A 12 -32.05 4.82 7.90
N ALA A 13 -31.04 5.71 7.97
CA ALA A 13 -29.94 5.74 7.01
C ALA A 13 -29.07 4.46 7.08
N ILE A 14 -28.85 3.92 8.28
CA ILE A 14 -28.14 2.64 8.46
C ILE A 14 -28.97 1.48 7.87
N GLU A 15 -30.27 1.44 8.14
CA GLU A 15 -31.17 0.40 7.65
C GLU A 15 -31.30 0.41 6.12
N GLU A 16 -31.47 1.60 5.51
CA GLU A 16 -31.51 1.77 4.05
C GLU A 16 -30.19 1.34 3.40
N LYS A 17 -29.04 1.65 4.02
CA LYS A 17 -27.72 1.21 3.52
C LYS A 17 -27.57 -0.32 3.57
N ILE A 18 -27.93 -0.95 4.69
CA ILE A 18 -27.90 -2.42 4.87
C ILE A 18 -28.85 -3.09 3.85
N SER A 19 -30.06 -2.56 3.69
CA SER A 19 -31.04 -3.01 2.70
C SER A 19 -30.50 -2.96 1.28
N GLY A 20 -29.83 -1.85 0.92
CA GLY A 20 -29.22 -1.67 -0.39
C GLY A 20 -28.11 -2.67 -0.69
N GLU A 21 -27.21 -2.91 0.28
CA GLU A 21 -26.13 -3.89 0.16
C GLU A 21 -26.67 -5.33 0.02
N GLN A 22 -27.65 -5.71 0.84
CA GLN A 22 -28.30 -7.03 0.74
C GLN A 22 -29.02 -7.23 -0.59
N ARG A 23 -29.75 -6.23 -1.07
CA ARG A 23 -30.42 -6.28 -2.37
C ARG A 23 -29.41 -6.48 -3.50
N ARG A 24 -28.32 -5.72 -3.48
CA ARG A 24 -27.27 -5.81 -4.50
C ARG A 24 -26.60 -7.19 -4.50
N TYR A 25 -26.38 -7.77 -3.33
CA TYR A 25 -25.86 -9.14 -3.17
C TYR A 25 -26.80 -10.18 -3.83
N LEU A 26 -28.10 -10.15 -3.54
CA LEU A 26 -29.07 -11.09 -4.10
C LEU A 26 -29.14 -11.03 -5.64
N LEU A 27 -29.17 -9.81 -6.20
CA LEU A 27 -29.20 -9.61 -7.66
C LEU A 27 -27.95 -10.17 -8.35
N ASN A 28 -26.79 -10.04 -7.71
CA ASN A 28 -25.54 -10.61 -8.24
C ASN A 28 -25.55 -12.14 -8.23
N GLU A 29 -26.07 -12.77 -7.17
CA GLU A 29 -26.22 -14.23 -7.12
C GLU A 29 -27.18 -14.75 -8.20
N GLN A 30 -28.30 -14.05 -8.45
CA GLN A 30 -29.21 -14.40 -9.54
C GLN A 30 -28.53 -14.31 -10.92
N LEU A 31 -27.78 -13.23 -11.17
CA LEU A 31 -27.07 -13.06 -12.43
C LEU A 31 -25.98 -14.13 -12.64
N LYS A 32 -25.29 -14.54 -11.57
CA LYS A 32 -24.33 -15.65 -11.60
C LYS A 32 -24.99 -16.97 -11.98
N ALA A 33 -26.18 -17.25 -11.43
CA ALA A 33 -26.97 -18.43 -11.79
C ALA A 33 -27.36 -18.42 -13.28
N ILE A 34 -27.87 -17.28 -13.77
CA ILE A 34 -28.23 -17.11 -15.20
C ILE A 34 -27.02 -17.35 -16.11
N LYS A 35 -25.85 -16.80 -15.78
CA LYS A 35 -24.63 -17.01 -16.59
C LYS A 35 -24.19 -18.47 -16.64
N LYS A 36 -24.36 -19.20 -15.53
CA LYS A 36 -24.06 -20.64 -15.46
C LYS A 36 -25.01 -21.46 -16.33
N GLU A 37 -26.31 -21.16 -16.29
CA GLU A 37 -27.33 -21.79 -17.16
C GLU A 37 -27.03 -21.53 -18.65
N LEU A 38 -26.48 -20.36 -18.98
CA LEU A 38 -26.08 -20.01 -20.34
C LEU A 38 -24.73 -20.62 -20.78
N GLY A 39 -24.03 -21.37 -19.93
CA GLY A 39 -22.72 -21.96 -20.24
C GLY A 39 -21.58 -20.96 -20.47
N LEU A 40 -21.72 -19.73 -19.95
CA LEU A 40 -20.68 -18.70 -20.04
C LEU A 40 -19.49 -19.04 -19.12
N GLU A 41 -18.28 -18.55 -19.41
CA GLU A 41 -17.03 -18.74 -18.63
C GLU A 41 -17.15 -18.31 -17.14
N THR A 42 -17.85 -19.10 -16.33
CA THR A 42 -18.09 -18.84 -14.91
C THR A 42 -16.97 -19.39 -14.04
N ASP A 43 -16.33 -20.47 -14.46
CA ASP A 43 -15.37 -21.20 -13.61
C ASP A 43 -14.07 -20.40 -13.45
N ASP A 44 -13.52 -19.88 -14.55
CA ASP A 44 -12.31 -19.06 -14.53
C ASP A 44 -12.49 -17.78 -13.71
N LYS A 45 -13.64 -17.11 -13.87
CA LYS A 45 -13.97 -15.91 -13.08
C LYS A 45 -14.17 -16.24 -11.62
N THR A 46 -14.82 -17.37 -11.32
CA THR A 46 -15.04 -17.82 -9.94
C THR A 46 -13.70 -18.12 -9.27
N ALA A 47 -12.82 -18.88 -9.93
CA ALA A 47 -11.47 -19.17 -9.45
C ALA A 47 -10.65 -17.89 -9.22
N LEU A 48 -10.70 -16.94 -10.16
CA LEU A 48 -10.01 -15.65 -10.03
C LEU A 48 -10.52 -14.84 -8.83
N THR A 49 -11.84 -14.75 -8.65
CA THR A 49 -12.40 -14.06 -7.47
C THR A 49 -12.08 -14.79 -6.16
N GLY A 50 -12.04 -16.12 -6.18
CA GLY A 50 -11.59 -16.95 -5.04
C GLY A 50 -10.17 -16.60 -4.62
N LYS A 51 -9.24 -16.55 -5.57
CA LYS A 51 -7.84 -16.16 -5.33
C LYS A 51 -7.70 -14.78 -4.69
N PHE A 52 -8.52 -13.80 -5.10
CA PHE A 52 -8.50 -12.47 -4.50
C PHE A 52 -9.05 -12.48 -3.07
N ARG A 53 -10.11 -13.26 -2.80
CA ARG A 53 -10.64 -13.44 -1.44
C ARG A 53 -9.61 -14.11 -0.52
N GLU A 54 -8.98 -15.19 -0.96
CA GLU A 54 -7.92 -15.89 -0.21
C GLU A 54 -6.75 -14.99 0.16
N ARG A 55 -6.39 -14.01 -0.70
CA ARG A 55 -5.31 -13.06 -0.43
C ARG A 55 -5.67 -12.00 0.62
N ILE A 56 -6.91 -11.52 0.63
CA ILE A 56 -7.34 -10.46 1.55
C ILE A 56 -7.76 -11.04 2.90
N GLU A 57 -8.25 -12.28 2.95
CA GLU A 57 -8.81 -12.88 4.16
C GLU A 57 -7.87 -12.81 5.38
N PRO A 58 -6.57 -13.16 5.28
CA PRO A 58 -5.65 -13.08 6.42
C PRO A 58 -5.44 -11.66 6.95
N LYS A 59 -5.75 -10.65 6.16
CA LYS A 59 -5.54 -9.22 6.47
C LYS A 59 -6.87 -8.49 6.74
N ARG A 60 -8.01 -9.19 6.62
CA ARG A 60 -9.34 -8.59 6.60
C ARG A 60 -9.60 -7.77 7.87
N GLU A 61 -9.26 -8.31 9.03
CA GLU A 61 -9.45 -7.64 10.33
C GLU A 61 -8.65 -6.33 10.46
N LYS A 62 -7.47 -6.26 9.86
CA LYS A 62 -6.59 -5.08 9.93
C LYS A 62 -6.78 -4.12 8.75
N CYS A 63 -7.58 -4.51 7.76
CA CYS A 63 -7.83 -3.71 6.57
C CYS A 63 -8.89 -2.62 6.89
N PRO A 64 -8.68 -1.35 6.47
CA PRO A 64 -9.67 -0.32 6.69
C PRO A 64 -11.03 -0.67 6.05
N PRO A 65 -12.17 -0.46 6.75
CA PRO A 65 -13.48 -0.89 6.26
C PRO A 65 -13.86 -0.35 4.88
N HIS A 66 -13.48 0.89 4.58
CA HIS A 66 -13.74 1.50 3.27
C HIS A 66 -12.97 0.83 2.13
N ILE A 67 -11.80 0.24 2.40
CA ILE A 67 -11.03 -0.52 1.39
C ILE A 67 -11.69 -1.88 1.16
N LEU A 68 -12.14 -2.56 2.22
CA LEU A 68 -12.88 -3.81 2.08
C LEU A 68 -14.14 -3.64 1.25
N GLN A 69 -14.90 -2.56 1.49
CA GLN A 69 -16.08 -2.23 0.70
C GLN A 69 -15.73 -2.10 -0.80
N VAL A 70 -14.64 -1.39 -1.12
CA VAL A 70 -14.17 -1.25 -2.52
C VAL A 70 -13.76 -2.60 -3.11
N ILE A 71 -13.06 -3.45 -2.35
CA ILE A 71 -12.69 -4.80 -2.81
C ILE A 71 -13.94 -5.62 -3.12
N ASP A 72 -14.93 -5.62 -2.24
CA ASP A 72 -16.18 -6.38 -2.43
C ASP A 72 -16.98 -5.86 -3.63
N GLU A 73 -17.01 -4.53 -3.85
CA GLU A 73 -17.60 -3.89 -5.03
C GLU A 73 -16.92 -4.30 -6.33
N GLU A 74 -15.59 -4.23 -6.38
CA GLU A 74 -14.82 -4.59 -7.56
C GLU A 74 -14.88 -6.11 -7.83
N LEU A 75 -14.96 -6.95 -6.79
CA LEU A 75 -15.16 -8.40 -6.94
C LEU A 75 -16.53 -8.72 -7.55
N ALA A 76 -17.60 -8.07 -7.10
CA ALA A 76 -18.92 -8.22 -7.69
C ALA A 76 -18.91 -7.77 -9.15
N LYS A 77 -18.34 -6.59 -9.42
CA LYS A 77 -18.19 -6.05 -10.77
C LYS A 77 -17.42 -7.01 -11.69
N LEU A 78 -16.31 -7.58 -11.22
CA LEU A 78 -15.48 -8.52 -12.00
C LEU A 78 -16.27 -9.75 -12.47
N GLN A 79 -17.22 -10.26 -11.67
CA GLN A 79 -18.08 -11.39 -12.06
C GLN A 79 -19.07 -11.02 -13.17
N LEU A 80 -19.47 -9.74 -13.24
CA LEU A 80 -20.43 -9.25 -14.22
C LEU A 80 -19.79 -8.95 -15.57
N LEU A 81 -18.52 -8.52 -15.57
CA LEU A 81 -17.80 -8.16 -16.78
C LEU A 81 -17.49 -9.38 -17.67
N GLU A 82 -17.39 -9.15 -18.97
CA GLU A 82 -16.91 -10.13 -19.95
C GLU A 82 -15.38 -10.26 -19.89
N ALA A 83 -14.85 -11.48 -19.97
CA ALA A 83 -13.42 -11.72 -19.79
C ALA A 83 -12.54 -11.03 -20.86
N SER A 84 -13.09 -10.85 -22.06
CA SER A 84 -12.47 -10.14 -23.19
C SER A 84 -12.52 -8.61 -23.07
N SER A 85 -13.30 -8.06 -22.14
CA SER A 85 -13.46 -6.60 -22.03
C SER A 85 -12.23 -5.94 -21.42
N SER A 86 -11.90 -4.72 -21.89
CA SER A 86 -10.83 -3.90 -21.29
C SER A 86 -11.11 -3.59 -19.82
N GLU A 87 -12.38 -3.39 -19.47
CA GLU A 87 -12.83 -3.13 -18.11
C GLU A 87 -12.55 -4.31 -17.17
N PHE A 88 -12.67 -5.56 -17.65
CA PHE A 88 -12.31 -6.75 -16.88
C PHE A 88 -10.81 -6.76 -16.55
N SER A 89 -9.95 -6.43 -17.53
CA SER A 89 -8.51 -6.35 -17.32
C SER A 89 -8.12 -5.26 -16.31
N VAL A 90 -8.72 -4.07 -16.42
CA VAL A 90 -8.52 -2.95 -15.48
C VAL A 90 -8.97 -3.32 -14.07
N THR A 91 -10.17 -3.87 -13.92
CA THR A 91 -10.74 -4.30 -12.63
C THR A 91 -9.90 -5.40 -11.98
N ARG A 92 -9.48 -6.40 -12.76
CA ARG A 92 -8.59 -7.48 -12.30
C ARG A 92 -7.25 -6.93 -11.81
N ASN A 93 -6.61 -6.04 -12.56
CA ASN A 93 -5.34 -5.43 -12.16
C ASN A 93 -5.51 -4.62 -10.87
N TYR A 94 -6.61 -3.88 -10.73
CA TYR A 94 -6.89 -3.12 -9.51
C TYR A 94 -7.06 -4.03 -8.29
N LEU A 95 -7.82 -5.13 -8.42
CA LEU A 95 -7.95 -6.14 -7.37
C LEU A 95 -6.63 -6.82 -7.03
N ASP A 96 -5.75 -7.08 -8.02
CA ASP A 96 -4.42 -7.63 -7.75
C ASP A 96 -3.60 -6.69 -6.86
N TRP A 97 -3.63 -5.38 -7.14
CA TRP A 97 -2.96 -4.39 -6.29
C TRP A 97 -3.61 -4.29 -4.91
N LEU A 98 -4.93 -4.11 -4.84
CA LEU A 98 -5.63 -3.97 -3.56
C LEU A 98 -5.41 -5.19 -2.65
N THR A 99 -5.45 -6.40 -3.18
CA THR A 99 -5.29 -7.62 -2.35
C THR A 99 -3.83 -7.95 -2.05
N ALA A 100 -2.88 -7.50 -2.86
CA ALA A 100 -1.46 -7.73 -2.61
C ALA A 100 -0.83 -6.75 -1.60
N LEU A 101 -1.45 -5.58 -1.36
CA LEU A 101 -0.93 -4.61 -0.41
C LEU A 101 -0.87 -5.17 1.03
N PRO A 102 0.12 -4.76 1.84
CA PRO A 102 0.33 -5.27 3.19
C PRO A 102 -0.57 -4.55 4.21
N TRP A 103 -1.89 -4.62 4.02
CA TRP A 103 -2.86 -3.97 4.91
C TRP A 103 -2.68 -4.43 6.35
N GLY A 104 -2.37 -3.49 7.25
CA GLY A 104 -2.18 -3.77 8.67
C GLY A 104 -0.90 -4.53 9.03
N GLU A 105 -0.05 -4.83 8.06
CA GLU A 105 1.21 -5.54 8.29
C GLU A 105 2.34 -4.53 8.42
N TYR A 106 2.94 -4.44 9.60
CA TYR A 106 4.01 -3.51 9.92
C TYR A 106 5.25 -4.27 10.40
N SER A 107 6.43 -3.77 10.07
CA SER A 107 7.66 -4.21 10.73
C SER A 107 7.67 -3.73 12.18
N ASP A 108 8.11 -4.59 13.11
CA ASP A 108 8.36 -4.21 14.49
C ASP A 108 9.51 -3.20 14.58
N GLU A 109 9.18 -1.92 14.72
CA GLU A 109 10.20 -0.86 14.77
C GLU A 109 11.07 -1.00 16.03
N ASN A 110 12.38 -0.81 15.87
CA ASN A 110 13.34 -0.79 16.98
C ASN A 110 13.95 0.61 17.13
N PHE A 111 13.74 1.22 18.31
CA PHE A 111 14.26 2.55 18.64
C PHE A 111 15.37 2.53 19.70
N ASP A 112 16.04 1.40 19.88
CA ASP A 112 17.21 1.29 20.74
C ASP A 112 18.41 2.03 20.12
N VAL A 113 18.72 3.18 20.69
CA VAL A 113 19.82 4.06 20.27
C VAL A 113 21.18 3.35 20.43
N THR A 114 21.38 2.55 21.47
CA THR A 114 22.63 1.82 21.70
C THR A 114 22.84 0.76 20.63
N ARG A 115 21.79 0.00 20.31
CA ARG A 115 21.81 -0.96 19.19
C ARG A 115 22.06 -0.26 17.85
N ALA A 116 21.39 0.88 17.63
CA ALA A 116 21.55 1.66 16.41
C ALA A 116 22.99 2.17 16.24
N GLN A 117 23.60 2.71 17.30
CA GLN A 117 25.00 3.15 17.29
C GLN A 117 25.94 2.00 16.90
N LYS A 118 25.77 0.84 17.54
CA LYS A 118 26.57 -0.36 17.22
C LYS A 118 26.46 -0.75 15.74
N ILE A 119 25.25 -0.79 15.18
CA ILE A 119 25.05 -1.13 13.75
C ILE A 119 25.70 -0.08 12.84
N LEU A 120 25.55 1.20 13.16
CA LEU A 120 26.16 2.28 12.36
C LEU A 120 27.68 2.24 12.40
N ASP A 121 28.28 1.89 13.54
CA ASP A 121 29.73 1.75 13.70
C ASP A 121 30.29 0.49 13.05
N GLU A 122 29.52 -0.61 13.07
CA GLU A 122 29.84 -1.83 12.32
C GLU A 122 29.83 -1.59 10.80
N ASP A 123 28.82 -0.88 10.29
CA ASP A 123 28.60 -0.74 8.85
C ASP A 123 29.42 0.41 8.23
N HIS A 124 29.80 1.43 9.01
CA HIS A 124 30.46 2.65 8.50
C HIS A 124 31.60 3.10 9.41
N TYR A 125 32.81 3.25 8.88
CA TYR A 125 33.91 3.89 9.60
C TYR A 125 33.78 5.43 9.54
N GLY A 126 34.06 6.11 10.66
CA GLY A 126 33.96 7.57 10.75
C GLY A 126 32.52 8.09 10.70
N LEU A 127 32.29 9.20 9.99
CA LEU A 127 30.99 9.87 9.83
C LEU A 127 30.30 10.22 11.17
N THR A 128 31.07 10.71 12.13
CA THR A 128 30.61 10.92 13.51
C THR A 128 29.42 11.88 13.59
N ASP A 129 29.49 12.99 12.86
CA ASP A 129 28.43 13.99 12.74
C ASP A 129 27.14 13.42 12.12
N VAL A 130 27.26 12.65 11.04
CA VAL A 130 26.12 12.00 10.37
C VAL A 130 25.49 10.95 11.28
N LYS A 131 26.30 10.13 11.95
CA LYS A 131 25.82 9.10 12.89
C LYS A 131 25.11 9.72 14.08
N GLU A 132 25.70 10.75 14.68
CA GLU A 132 25.09 11.49 15.79
C GLU A 132 23.70 12.00 15.39
N ARG A 133 23.57 12.62 14.21
CA ARG A 133 22.29 13.10 13.69
C ARG A 133 21.26 11.98 13.47
N ILE A 134 21.70 10.82 12.99
CA ILE A 134 20.84 9.64 12.83
C ILE A 134 20.37 9.14 14.20
N LEU A 135 21.24 9.13 15.20
CA LEU A 135 20.90 8.67 16.55
C LEU A 135 19.94 9.63 17.25
N GLU A 136 20.12 10.94 17.09
CA GLU A 136 19.13 11.95 17.53
C GLU A 136 17.75 11.66 16.92
N PHE A 137 17.70 11.38 15.61
CA PHE A 137 16.46 11.06 14.92
C PHE A 137 15.77 9.83 15.52
N ILE A 138 16.55 8.76 15.77
CA ILE A 138 16.07 7.52 16.38
C ILE A 138 15.61 7.77 17.81
N ALA A 139 16.33 8.57 18.59
CA ALA A 139 15.97 8.95 19.95
C ALA A 139 14.64 9.72 20.00
N VAL A 140 14.41 10.67 19.08
CA VAL A 140 13.11 11.35 18.96
C VAL A 140 12.02 10.37 18.51
N GLY A 141 12.36 9.35 17.71
CA GLY A 141 11.45 8.25 17.38
C GLY A 141 11.00 7.47 18.61
N LYS A 142 11.96 7.15 19.50
CA LYS A 142 11.71 6.49 20.79
C LYS A 142 10.72 7.27 21.65
N LEU A 143 10.86 8.60 21.72
CA LEU A 143 9.97 9.46 22.52
C LEU A 143 8.55 9.54 21.95
N ARG A 144 8.38 9.48 20.62
CA ARG A 144 7.07 9.57 19.95
C ARG A 144 6.39 8.23 19.76
N GLY A 145 7.11 7.12 19.91
CA GLY A 145 6.64 5.78 19.57
C GLY A 145 6.53 5.50 18.06
N THR A 146 6.96 6.45 17.21
CA THR A 146 6.97 6.27 15.75
C THR A 146 8.02 7.14 15.07
N SER A 147 8.53 6.66 13.94
CA SER A 147 9.36 7.43 13.00
C SER A 147 8.58 8.01 11.82
N GLN A 148 7.25 7.85 11.79
CA GLN A 148 6.41 8.30 10.68
C GLN A 148 6.57 9.81 10.38
N GLY A 149 6.58 10.13 9.09
CA GLY A 149 6.56 11.51 8.59
C GLY A 149 7.89 12.27 8.65
N LYS A 150 8.97 11.65 9.15
CA LYS A 150 10.27 12.32 9.23
C LYS A 150 11.16 11.95 8.03
N ILE A 151 11.89 12.94 7.50
CA ILE A 151 12.75 12.80 6.33
C ILE A 151 14.20 13.13 6.74
N ILE A 152 15.15 12.31 6.31
CA ILE A 152 16.59 12.57 6.43
C ILE A 152 17.14 12.83 5.03
N CYS A 153 17.83 13.95 4.85
CA CYS A 153 18.56 14.26 3.63
C CYS A 153 20.06 14.01 3.87
N LEU A 154 20.66 13.13 3.06
CA LEU A 154 22.10 12.90 3.05
C LEU A 154 22.68 13.61 1.81
N SER A 155 23.49 14.64 2.03
CA SER A 155 24.16 15.38 0.96
C SER A 155 25.66 15.09 0.96
N GLY A 156 26.25 14.98 -0.23
CA GLY A 156 27.68 14.78 -0.40
C GLY A 156 28.05 14.18 -1.77
N PRO A 157 29.35 14.16 -2.13
CA PRO A 157 29.84 13.61 -3.40
C PRO A 157 29.36 12.17 -3.67
N PRO A 158 29.35 11.69 -4.93
CA PRO A 158 29.11 10.28 -5.21
C PRO A 158 30.16 9.40 -4.50
N GLY A 159 29.78 8.17 -4.16
CA GLY A 159 30.70 7.19 -3.54
C GLY A 159 30.90 7.31 -2.02
N VAL A 160 30.38 8.34 -1.35
CA VAL A 160 30.55 8.53 0.12
C VAL A 160 29.64 7.66 1.01
N GLY A 161 29.03 6.60 0.45
CA GLY A 161 28.24 5.65 1.25
C GLY A 161 26.80 6.04 1.59
N LYS A 162 26.24 7.12 1.03
CA LYS A 162 24.85 7.59 1.31
C LYS A 162 23.79 6.49 1.24
N THR A 163 23.81 5.69 0.17
CA THR A 163 22.89 4.55 0.00
C THR A 163 23.11 3.47 1.06
N SER A 164 24.37 3.22 1.41
CA SER A 164 24.75 2.23 2.42
C SER A 164 24.28 2.67 3.81
N ILE A 165 24.42 3.94 4.15
CA ILE A 165 23.88 4.53 5.39
C ILE A 165 22.36 4.31 5.47
N GLY A 166 21.63 4.54 4.38
CA GLY A 166 20.19 4.27 4.34
C GLY A 166 19.81 2.82 4.69
N ARG A 167 20.59 1.84 4.24
CA ARG A 167 20.41 0.42 4.59
C ARG A 167 20.70 0.17 6.08
N SER A 168 21.76 0.77 6.61
CA SER A 168 22.11 0.66 8.03
C SER A 168 21.03 1.26 8.93
N ILE A 169 20.43 2.40 8.55
CA ILE A 169 19.29 2.99 9.26
C ILE A 169 18.09 2.02 9.24
N ALA A 170 17.79 1.40 8.09
CA ALA A 170 16.70 0.44 8.01
C ALA A 170 16.95 -0.79 8.89
N ARG A 171 18.19 -1.31 8.94
CA ARG A 171 18.61 -2.41 9.84
C ARG A 171 18.54 -2.00 11.32
N ALA A 172 18.95 -0.77 11.65
CA ALA A 172 18.88 -0.21 12.99
C ALA A 172 17.42 -0.06 13.46
N LEU A 173 16.53 0.41 12.61
CA LEU A 173 15.10 0.56 12.89
C LEU A 173 14.29 -0.75 12.74
N ASN A 174 14.91 -1.82 12.25
CA ASN A 174 14.23 -3.07 11.88
C ASN A 174 13.07 -2.85 10.86
N ARG A 175 13.26 -1.93 9.91
CA ARG A 175 12.29 -1.63 8.84
C ARG A 175 12.74 -2.27 7.53
N LYS A 176 11.79 -2.73 6.72
CA LYS A 176 12.09 -3.16 5.35
C LYS A 176 12.64 -1.99 4.54
N PHE A 177 13.73 -2.22 3.82
CA PHE A 177 14.39 -1.20 3.01
C PHE A 177 13.90 -1.25 1.56
N PHE A 178 13.52 -0.10 1.02
CA PHE A 178 13.22 0.06 -0.40
C PHE A 178 14.03 1.22 -0.96
N ARG A 179 14.69 1.02 -2.09
CA ARG A 179 15.43 2.06 -2.80
C ARG A 179 14.86 2.24 -4.19
N PHE A 180 14.73 3.49 -4.60
CA PHE A 180 14.56 3.87 -6.00
C PHE A 180 15.36 5.14 -6.30
N SER A 181 15.82 5.29 -7.54
CA SER A 181 16.42 6.54 -8.02
C SER A 181 15.38 7.36 -8.76
N VAL A 182 15.47 8.69 -8.67
CA VAL A 182 14.67 9.60 -9.51
C VAL A 182 15.44 10.14 -10.71
N GLY A 183 16.76 9.96 -10.75
CA GLY A 183 17.55 10.30 -11.93
C GLY A 183 17.20 9.39 -13.11
N GLY A 184 17.18 9.99 -14.31
CA GLY A 184 16.82 9.30 -15.55
C GLY A 184 15.33 9.07 -15.76
N LEU A 185 14.47 9.48 -14.82
CA LEU A 185 13.02 9.44 -15.03
C LEU A 185 12.60 10.54 -16.01
N ALA A 186 12.12 10.12 -17.19
CA ALA A 186 11.54 11.02 -18.17
C ALA A 186 10.06 11.33 -17.88
N ASP A 187 9.35 10.38 -17.24
CA ASP A 187 7.92 10.49 -16.95
C ASP A 187 7.66 10.50 -15.44
N VAL A 188 7.05 11.58 -14.96
CA VAL A 188 6.61 11.74 -13.57
C VAL A 188 5.55 10.68 -13.18
N ALA A 189 4.84 10.12 -14.16
CA ALA A 189 3.90 9.02 -13.93
C ALA A 189 4.58 7.74 -13.43
N GLU A 190 5.89 7.56 -13.63
CA GLU A 190 6.59 6.45 -12.99
C GLU A 190 6.60 6.57 -11.46
N ILE A 191 6.72 7.80 -10.94
CA ILE A 191 6.69 8.07 -9.50
C ILE A 191 5.24 8.08 -9.00
N LYS A 192 4.35 8.83 -9.67
CA LYS A 192 2.97 9.07 -9.21
C LYS A 192 2.01 7.92 -9.55
N GLY A 193 2.34 7.12 -10.55
CA GLY A 193 1.46 6.11 -11.15
C GLY A 193 0.70 6.66 -12.34
N HIS A 194 0.33 5.75 -13.24
CA HIS A 194 -0.53 6.07 -14.38
C HIS A 194 -1.99 6.19 -13.95
N ARG A 195 -2.80 6.89 -14.76
CA ARG A 195 -4.26 6.87 -14.56
C ARG A 195 -4.74 5.42 -14.70
N ARG A 196 -5.57 4.98 -13.74
CA ARG A 196 -6.09 3.60 -13.66
C ARG A 196 -6.82 3.12 -14.92
N THR A 197 -7.36 4.04 -15.71
CA THR A 197 -8.14 3.75 -16.92
C THR A 197 -7.27 3.27 -18.09
N TYR A 198 -5.94 3.46 -18.03
CA TYR A 198 -5.05 2.94 -19.05
C TYR A 198 -4.84 1.43 -18.88
N ILE A 199 -4.91 0.71 -19.99
CA ILE A 199 -4.57 -0.71 -20.02
C ILE A 199 -3.10 -0.87 -19.59
N GLY A 200 -2.85 -1.75 -18.61
CA GLY A 200 -1.51 -1.93 -18.06
C GLY A 200 -1.03 -0.82 -17.13
N ALA A 201 -1.92 0.07 -16.66
CA ALA A 201 -1.57 1.10 -15.69
C ALA A 201 -0.92 0.49 -14.43
N MET A 202 0.27 0.99 -14.11
CA MET A 202 0.95 0.69 -12.85
C MET A 202 0.73 1.81 -11.85
N PRO A 203 0.51 1.49 -10.56
CA PRO A 203 0.47 2.50 -9.52
C PRO A 203 1.88 3.07 -9.29
N GLY A 204 1.96 4.21 -8.60
CA GLY A 204 3.23 4.88 -8.35
C GLY A 204 4.22 4.07 -7.53
N ARG A 205 5.49 4.48 -7.54
CA ARG A 205 6.60 3.77 -6.86
C ARG A 205 6.33 3.46 -5.38
N MET A 206 5.58 4.31 -4.67
CA MET A 206 5.27 4.07 -3.25
C MET A 206 4.32 2.89 -3.06
N VAL A 207 3.30 2.73 -3.90
CA VAL A 207 2.39 1.57 -3.84
C VAL A 207 3.14 0.30 -4.25
N GLN A 208 3.99 0.40 -5.28
CA GLN A 208 4.88 -0.70 -5.67
C GLN A 208 5.82 -1.09 -4.54
N CYS A 209 6.40 -0.11 -3.83
CA CYS A 209 7.23 -0.32 -2.65
C CYS A 209 6.49 -1.15 -1.60
N LEU A 210 5.27 -0.76 -1.22
CA LEU A 210 4.47 -1.47 -0.23
C LEU A 210 4.23 -2.93 -0.62
N LYS A 211 3.86 -3.20 -1.88
CA LYS A 211 3.70 -4.57 -2.39
C LYS A 211 5.02 -5.35 -2.35
N ASN A 212 6.12 -4.73 -2.74
CA ASN A 212 7.43 -5.38 -2.85
C ASN A 212 8.04 -5.71 -1.49
N VAL A 213 7.91 -4.82 -0.50
CA VAL A 213 8.50 -5.01 0.84
C VAL A 213 7.60 -5.82 1.77
N GLY A 214 6.29 -5.87 1.49
CA GLY A 214 5.31 -6.60 2.28
C GLY A 214 4.99 -5.98 3.64
N THR A 215 5.37 -4.72 3.88
CA THR A 215 5.02 -3.98 5.11
C THR A 215 4.55 -2.56 4.81
N ALA A 216 3.71 -2.01 5.67
CA ALA A 216 3.09 -0.67 5.57
C ALA A 216 3.98 0.45 6.13
N ASN A 217 5.11 0.12 6.75
CA ASN A 217 6.10 1.06 7.27
C ASN A 217 7.53 0.77 6.75
N PRO A 218 7.79 0.69 5.43
CA PRO A 218 9.15 0.53 4.93
C PRO A 218 9.97 1.82 5.12
N LEU A 219 11.29 1.70 5.28
CA LEU A 219 12.20 2.81 5.07
C LEU A 219 12.46 2.94 3.57
N VAL A 220 12.16 4.11 3.01
CA VAL A 220 12.30 4.39 1.59
C VAL A 220 13.45 5.35 1.37
N LEU A 221 14.43 4.91 0.56
CA LEU A 221 15.52 5.76 0.09
C LEU A 221 15.23 6.19 -1.35
N THR A 222 15.11 7.50 -1.53
CA THR A 222 15.04 8.15 -2.84
C THR A 222 16.41 8.71 -3.17
N ASP A 223 17.06 8.13 -4.18
CA ASP A 223 18.39 8.54 -4.64
C ASP A 223 18.29 9.57 -5.75
N GLU A 224 19.34 10.37 -5.94
CA GLU A 224 19.46 11.38 -7.03
C GLU A 224 18.34 12.44 -7.03
N ILE A 225 17.83 12.85 -5.86
CA ILE A 225 16.78 13.88 -5.73
C ILE A 225 17.18 15.21 -6.40
N ASP A 226 18.47 15.52 -6.43
CA ASP A 226 19.03 16.69 -7.12
C ASP A 226 18.70 16.69 -8.63
N LYS A 227 18.48 15.52 -9.24
CA LYS A 227 18.13 15.39 -10.66
C LYS A 227 16.68 15.76 -10.97
N VAL A 228 15.80 15.80 -9.97
CA VAL A 228 14.40 16.19 -10.16
C VAL A 228 14.27 17.68 -10.46
N ILE A 229 15.17 18.51 -9.92
CA ILE A 229 15.12 19.98 -10.10
C ILE A 229 15.49 20.38 -11.54
N HIS A 230 16.11 19.48 -12.30
CA HIS A 230 16.47 19.71 -13.71
C HIS A 230 15.42 19.20 -14.73
N LEU A 231 14.23 18.84 -14.27
CA LEU A 231 13.03 18.60 -15.10
C LEU A 231 12.16 19.87 -15.14
#